data_AF-A0A7K4B603-F1
#
_entry.id   AF-A0A7K4B603-F1
#
_cell.length_a   1.000
_cell.length_b   1.000
_cell.length_c   1.000
_cell.angle_alpha   90.00
_cell.angle_beta   90.00
_cell.angle_gamma   90.00
#
_symmetry.space_group_name_H-M   'P 1'
#
loop_
_entity.id
_entity.type
_entity.pdbx_description
1 polymer ?
#
loop_
_entity_poly.entity_id
_entity_poly.type
_entity_poly.pdbx_seq_one_letter_code
_entity_poly.pdbx_strand_id
1 'polypeptide(L)'
;MEFNLFRCGAIEEASIDLRPLTVFVGQNNVGKTWAAFIISSIFNSAVWRQYSSKYASGALEEQYSQLDQTIETLLQNGAAKFDLISFFSSEGKDFLNNIAKFSLQQLNAFLGSSRPDFSESDIKVDLTEGLPEFKKNIQMYPLKLTVGRGKSGFGLI
;
A
#
# COMPACT_ATOMS: atom_id res chain seq x y z
N MET A 1 -3.36 8.64 10.68
CA MET A 1 -3.69 8.18 9.30
C MET A 1 -4.97 7.41 9.46
N GLU A 2 -6.02 7.78 8.74
CA GLU A 2 -7.34 7.22 8.97
C GLU A 2 -7.65 6.09 8.00
N PHE A 3 -8.23 5.01 8.53
CA PHE A 3 -8.74 3.88 7.77
C PHE A 3 -10.24 3.75 8.02
N ASN A 4 -11.02 3.83 6.95
CA ASN A 4 -12.45 3.56 6.97
C ASN A 4 -12.69 2.18 6.34
N LEU A 5 -13.17 1.23 7.14
CA LEU A 5 -13.40 -0.16 6.77
C LEU A 5 -14.91 -0.38 6.59
N PHE A 6 -15.31 -1.02 5.51
CA PHE A 6 -16.72 -1.33 5.22
C PHE A 6 -16.87 -2.82 4.89
N ARG A 7 -17.83 -3.49 5.53
CA ARG A 7 -18.19 -4.91 5.32
C ARG A 7 -16.98 -5.84 5.31
N CYS A 8 -16.14 -5.71 6.33
CA CYS A 8 -14.85 -6.35 6.46
C CYS A 8 -14.88 -7.45 7.54
N GLY A 9 -15.26 -8.67 7.17
CA GLY A 9 -15.40 -9.78 8.11
C GLY A 9 -16.51 -9.50 9.14
N ALA A 10 -16.16 -9.39 10.43
CA ALA A 10 -17.13 -9.03 11.48
C ALA A 10 -17.37 -7.52 11.63
N ILE A 11 -16.78 -6.69 10.76
CA ILE A 11 -16.91 -5.23 10.78
C ILE A 11 -17.89 -4.80 9.70
N GLU A 12 -19.04 -4.26 10.08
CA GLU A 12 -19.95 -3.61 9.12
C GLU A 12 -19.39 -2.26 8.67
N GLU A 13 -18.99 -1.42 9.63
CA GLU A 13 -18.37 -0.12 9.41
C GLU A 13 -17.43 0.21 10.58
N ALA A 14 -16.25 0.75 10.29
CA ALA A 14 -15.35 1.29 11.31
C ALA A 14 -14.44 2.39 10.74
N SER A 15 -14.28 3.48 11.49
CA SER A 15 -13.21 4.46 11.29
C SER A 15 -12.12 4.25 12.34
N ILE A 16 -10.87 4.10 11.89
CA ILE A 16 -9.70 3.83 12.72
C ILE A 16 -8.63 4.86 12.39
N ASP A 17 -8.34 5.73 13.34
CA ASP A 17 -7.17 6.60 13.26
C ASP A 17 -5.94 5.88 13.81
N LEU A 18 -5.03 5.53 12.89
CA LEU A 18 -3.77 4.89 13.21
C LEU A 18 -2.77 5.94 13.71
N ARG A 19 -2.31 5.72 14.94
CA ARG A 19 -1.32 6.53 15.67
C ARG A 19 -0.08 5.66 15.97
N PRO A 20 1.05 6.23 16.42
CA PRO A 20 2.27 5.46 16.69
C PRO A 20 2.08 4.22 17.57
N LEU A 21 1.14 4.27 18.52
CA LEU A 21 0.67 3.10 19.26
C LEU A 21 -0.86 3.07 19.22
N THR A 22 -1.42 2.11 18.48
CA THR A 22 -2.86 1.86 18.43
C THR A 22 -3.13 0.47 19.01
N VAL A 23 -3.98 0.40 20.04
CA VAL A 23 -4.34 -0.87 20.71
C VAL A 23 -5.85 -1.11 20.53
N PHE A 24 -6.21 -2.28 19.96
CA PHE A 24 -7.60 -2.68 19.80
C PHE A 24 -8.10 -3.42 21.06
N VAL A 25 -9.07 -2.83 21.77
CA VAL A 25 -9.66 -3.39 23.01
C VAL A 25 -11.15 -3.62 22.82
N GLY A 26 -11.69 -4.72 23.36
CA GLY A 26 -13.11 -5.07 23.27
C GLY A 26 -13.37 -6.57 23.39
N GLN A 27 -14.63 -6.97 23.41
CA GLN A 27 -15.05 -8.38 23.53
C GLN A 27 -14.52 -9.25 22.39
N ASN A 28 -14.45 -10.56 22.59
CA ASN A 28 -14.04 -11.48 21.52
C ASN A 28 -15.02 -11.41 20.34
N ASN A 29 -14.48 -11.61 19.12
CA ASN A 29 -15.26 -11.66 17.89
C ASN A 29 -15.96 -10.36 17.42
N VAL A 30 -15.60 -9.19 17.96
CA VAL A 30 -16.18 -7.88 17.57
C VAL A 30 -15.38 -7.12 16.50
N GLY A 31 -14.59 -7.81 15.69
CA GLY A 31 -13.84 -7.15 14.59
C GLY A 31 -12.40 -6.73 14.91
N LYS A 32 -11.91 -6.84 16.15
CA LYS A 32 -10.53 -6.42 16.50
C LYS A 32 -9.45 -7.08 15.64
N THR A 33 -9.52 -8.41 15.51
CA THR A 33 -8.57 -9.20 14.70
C THR A 33 -8.71 -8.85 13.22
N TRP A 34 -9.94 -8.62 12.75
CA TRP A 34 -10.21 -8.20 11.37
C TRP A 34 -9.54 -6.86 11.07
N ALA A 35 -9.77 -5.85 11.89
CA ALA A 35 -9.15 -4.53 11.75
C ALA A 35 -7.62 -4.62 11.70
N ALA A 36 -7.02 -5.36 12.65
CA ALA A 36 -5.57 -5.54 12.71
C ALA A 36 -5.01 -6.23 11.46
N PHE A 37 -5.63 -7.33 11.01
CA PHE A 37 -5.18 -8.05 9.81
C PHE A 37 -5.33 -7.23 8.54
N ILE A 38 -6.48 -6.57 8.37
CA ILE A 38 -6.75 -5.75 7.20
C ILE A 38 -5.74 -4.61 7.11
N ILE A 39 -5.57 -3.82 8.17
CA ILE A 39 -4.60 -2.72 8.19
C ILE A 39 -3.17 -3.26 7.96
N SER A 40 -2.80 -4.38 8.60
CA SER A 40 -1.46 -4.97 8.42
C SER A 40 -1.21 -5.46 7.00
N SER A 41 -2.25 -5.94 6.30
CA SER A 41 -2.13 -6.46 4.92
C SER A 41 -1.73 -5.36 3.94
N ILE A 42 -2.22 -4.12 4.16
CA ILE A 42 -1.89 -2.94 3.36
C ILE A 42 -0.39 -2.65 3.40
N PHE A 43 0.28 -2.97 4.51
CA PHE A 43 1.72 -2.75 4.69
C PHE A 43 2.56 -4.02 4.52
N ASN A 44 1.96 -5.10 4.01
CA ASN A 44 2.66 -6.37 3.83
C ASN A 44 3.57 -6.34 2.58
N SER A 45 4.86 -6.67 2.74
CA SER A 45 5.84 -6.62 1.66
C SER A 45 5.50 -7.50 0.44
N ALA A 46 4.82 -8.64 0.63
CA ALA A 46 4.38 -9.50 -0.45
C ALA A 46 3.25 -8.86 -1.27
N VAL A 47 2.33 -8.16 -0.61
CA VAL A 47 1.25 -7.39 -1.28
C VAL A 47 1.86 -6.26 -2.10
N TRP A 48 2.79 -5.49 -1.52
CA TRP A 48 3.51 -4.42 -2.23
C TRP A 48 4.28 -4.95 -3.44
N ARG A 49 5.01 -6.05 -3.30
CA ARG A 49 5.75 -6.68 -4.41
C ARG A 49 4.82 -7.08 -5.55
N GLN A 50 3.68 -7.70 -5.24
CA GLN A 50 2.69 -8.10 -6.24
C GLN A 50 2.05 -6.89 -6.92
N TYR A 51 1.65 -5.87 -6.15
CA TYR A 51 1.09 -4.64 -6.68
C TYR A 51 2.07 -3.95 -7.64
N SER A 52 3.31 -3.72 -7.20
CA SER A 52 4.35 -3.10 -8.02
C SER A 52 4.66 -3.92 -9.28
N SER A 53 4.68 -5.25 -9.19
CA SER A 53 4.90 -6.11 -10.36
C SER A 53 3.76 -6.00 -11.37
N LYS A 54 2.50 -5.99 -10.91
CA LYS A 54 1.33 -5.84 -11.79
C LYS A 54 1.26 -4.46 -12.41
N TYR A 55 1.60 -3.43 -11.64
CA TYR A 55 1.73 -2.06 -12.14
C TYR A 55 2.75 -2.00 -13.28
N ALA A 56 3.97 -2.49 -13.02
CA ALA A 56 5.06 -2.45 -14.00
C ALA A 56 4.77 -3.25 -15.28
N SER A 57 3.92 -4.29 -15.21
CA SER A 57 3.50 -5.07 -16.37
C SER A 57 2.29 -4.49 -17.11
N GLY A 58 1.71 -3.38 -16.65
CA GLY A 58 0.47 -2.83 -17.20
C GLY A 58 -0.77 -3.71 -16.94
N ALA A 59 -0.73 -4.56 -15.92
CA ALA A 59 -1.85 -5.42 -15.53
C ALA A 59 -2.81 -4.74 -14.53
N LEU A 60 -2.54 -3.48 -14.19
CA LEU A 60 -3.36 -2.61 -13.37
C LEU A 60 -3.92 -1.49 -14.27
N GLU A 61 -5.17 -1.10 -14.01
CA GLU A 61 -5.81 0.03 -14.73
C GLU A 61 -5.35 1.37 -14.16
N GLU A 62 -4.90 1.37 -12.90
CA GLU A 62 -4.41 2.53 -12.19
C GLU A 62 -3.16 3.11 -12.86
N GLN A 63 -3.10 4.44 -12.94
CA GLN A 63 -1.98 5.17 -13.53
C GLN A 63 -1.57 6.29 -12.57
N TYR A 64 -0.27 6.59 -12.55
CA TYR A 64 0.29 7.65 -11.72
C TYR A 64 1.23 8.48 -12.57
N SER A 65 0.78 9.66 -12.96
CA SER A 65 1.45 10.55 -13.90
C SER A 65 2.92 10.80 -13.56
N GLN A 66 3.25 11.06 -12.28
CA GLN A 66 4.64 11.30 -11.90
C GLN A 66 5.49 10.03 -12.00
N LEU A 67 4.92 8.89 -11.64
CA LEU A 67 5.61 7.60 -11.69
C LEU A 67 5.83 7.17 -13.16
N ASP A 68 4.80 7.31 -14.00
CA ASP A 68 4.83 6.94 -15.41
C ASP A 68 5.83 7.79 -16.18
N GLN A 69 5.81 9.12 -15.98
CA GLN A 69 6.81 10.03 -16.56
C GLN A 69 8.23 9.71 -16.09
N THR A 70 8.39 9.32 -14.82
CA THR A 70 9.70 8.95 -14.26
C THR A 70 10.22 7.66 -14.89
N ILE A 71 9.36 6.66 -15.06
CA ILE A 71 9.69 5.39 -15.74
C ILE A 71 10.06 5.66 -17.19
N GLU A 72 9.27 6.45 -17.92
CA GLU A 72 9.56 6.82 -19.31
C GLU A 72 10.91 7.55 -19.44
N THR A 73 11.15 8.55 -18.57
CA THR A 73 12.42 9.28 -18.51
C THR A 73 13.60 8.34 -18.24
N LEU A 74 13.43 7.38 -17.32
CA LEU A 74 14.46 6.40 -17.00
C LEU A 74 14.76 5.48 -18.20
N LEU A 75 13.74 5.04 -18.92
CA LEU A 75 13.88 4.19 -20.11
C LEU A 75 14.56 4.94 -21.26
N GLN A 76 14.23 6.22 -21.47
CA GLN A 76 14.78 7.04 -22.55
C GLN A 76 16.20 7.52 -22.26
N ASN A 77 16.44 8.03 -21.04
CA ASN A 77 17.68 8.74 -20.70
C ASN A 77 18.65 7.88 -19.88
N GLY A 78 18.24 6.70 -19.43
CA GLY A 78 19.03 5.84 -18.54
C GLY A 78 19.16 6.38 -17.10
N ALA A 79 18.56 7.53 -16.81
CA ALA A 79 18.52 8.16 -15.49
C ALA A 79 17.23 8.97 -15.35
N ALA A 80 16.67 8.97 -14.14
CA ALA A 80 15.52 9.79 -13.78
C ALA A 80 15.64 10.27 -12.32
N LYS A 81 14.94 11.37 -12.01
CA LYS A 81 14.78 11.87 -10.64
C LYS A 81 13.32 11.69 -10.25
N PHE A 82 13.08 11.00 -9.15
CA PHE A 82 11.75 10.85 -8.58
C PHE A 82 11.63 11.65 -7.29
N ASP A 83 10.64 12.53 -7.22
CA ASP A 83 10.33 13.28 -6.00
C ASP A 83 9.21 12.57 -5.23
N LEU A 84 9.61 11.74 -4.27
CA LEU A 84 8.69 11.01 -3.39
C LEU A 84 7.75 11.93 -2.63
N ILE A 85 8.22 13.11 -2.21
CA ILE A 85 7.42 14.06 -1.41
C ILE A 85 6.34 14.69 -2.29
N SER A 86 6.70 15.08 -3.51
CA SER A 86 5.75 15.57 -4.52
C SER A 86 4.71 14.51 -4.88
N PHE A 87 5.15 13.28 -5.13
CA PHE A 87 4.28 12.16 -5.46
C PHE A 87 3.23 11.93 -4.37
N PHE A 88 3.66 11.75 -3.11
CA PHE A 88 2.72 11.51 -2.02
C PHE A 88 1.83 12.70 -1.69
N SER A 89 2.22 13.92 -2.09
CA SER A 89 1.37 15.11 -1.94
C SER A 89 0.26 15.22 -2.98
N SER A 90 0.43 14.60 -4.15
CA SER A 90 -0.47 14.75 -5.30
C SER A 90 -1.25 13.47 -5.59
N GLU A 91 -0.56 12.34 -5.64
CA GLU A 91 -1.10 11.03 -6.04
C GLU A 91 -1.10 10.02 -4.88
N GLY A 92 -0.50 10.38 -3.73
CA GLY A 92 -0.33 9.50 -2.58
C GLY A 92 -1.63 8.94 -2.00
N LYS A 93 -2.71 9.73 -2.01
CA LYS A 93 -4.03 9.28 -1.54
C LYS A 93 -4.55 8.15 -2.43
N ASP A 94 -4.58 8.35 -3.75
CA ASP A 94 -5.05 7.35 -4.69
C ASP A 94 -4.15 6.12 -4.69
N PHE A 95 -2.83 6.32 -4.62
CA PHE A 95 -1.85 5.25 -4.47
C PHE A 95 -2.13 4.34 -3.27
N LEU A 96 -2.32 4.92 -2.08
CA LEU A 96 -2.63 4.14 -0.87
C LEU A 96 -3.99 3.45 -0.95
N ASN A 97 -5.01 4.11 -1.51
CA ASN A 97 -6.34 3.53 -1.66
C ASN A 97 -6.33 2.35 -2.66
N ASN A 98 -5.57 2.44 -3.74
CA ASN A 98 -5.47 1.36 -4.72
C ASN A 98 -4.71 0.16 -4.14
N ILE A 99 -3.64 0.39 -3.37
CA ILE A 99 -2.99 -0.68 -2.60
C ILE A 99 -3.95 -1.29 -1.57
N ALA A 100 -4.76 -0.49 -0.88
CA ALA A 100 -5.72 -0.99 0.10
C ALA A 100 -6.78 -1.91 -0.55
N LYS A 101 -7.33 -1.50 -1.70
CA LYS A 101 -8.24 -2.33 -2.50
C LYS A 101 -7.57 -3.61 -2.99
N PHE A 102 -6.33 -3.51 -3.49
CA PHE A 102 -5.56 -4.68 -3.89
C PHE A 102 -5.31 -5.63 -2.72
N SER A 103 -5.07 -5.09 -1.52
CA SER A 103 -4.86 -5.87 -0.30
C SER A 103 -6.08 -6.72 0.07
N LEU A 104 -7.29 -6.19 -0.11
CA LEU A 104 -8.54 -6.95 0.10
C LEU A 104 -8.57 -8.22 -0.77
N GLN A 105 -8.16 -8.11 -2.04
CA GLN A 105 -8.12 -9.25 -2.96
C GLN A 105 -7.12 -10.33 -2.52
N GLN A 106 -6.08 -9.93 -1.76
CA GLN A 106 -5.04 -10.82 -1.25
C GLN A 106 -5.34 -11.34 0.16
N LEU A 107 -6.38 -10.85 0.85
CA LEU A 107 -6.63 -11.20 2.25
C LEU A 107 -6.89 -12.69 2.46
N ASN A 108 -7.61 -13.35 1.55
CA ASN A 108 -7.85 -14.79 1.66
C ASN A 108 -6.54 -15.59 1.58
N ALA A 109 -5.60 -15.18 0.73
CA ALA A 109 -4.27 -15.76 0.69
C ALA A 109 -3.45 -15.44 1.96
N PHE A 110 -3.53 -14.19 2.44
CA PHE A 110 -2.87 -13.76 3.69
C PHE A 110 -3.36 -14.52 4.92
N LEU A 111 -4.67 -14.78 5.02
CA LEU A 111 -5.31 -15.52 6.10
C LEU A 111 -5.19 -17.05 5.94
N GLY A 112 -4.76 -17.53 4.77
CA GLY A 112 -4.74 -18.96 4.44
C GLY A 112 -6.13 -19.59 4.45
N SER A 113 -7.16 -18.84 4.06
CA SER A 113 -8.56 -19.25 4.15
C SER A 113 -9.39 -18.69 3.00
N SER A 114 -10.27 -19.51 2.45
CA SER A 114 -11.27 -19.10 1.44
C SER A 114 -12.66 -18.84 2.04
N ARG A 115 -12.80 -18.94 3.38
CA ARG A 115 -14.10 -18.79 4.05
C ARG A 115 -14.62 -17.35 4.08
N PRO A 116 -13.79 -16.32 4.31
CA PRO A 116 -14.26 -14.95 4.29
C PRO A 116 -14.55 -14.50 2.86
N ASP A 117 -15.71 -13.87 2.66
CA ASP A 117 -16.03 -13.17 1.42
C ASP A 117 -15.74 -11.68 1.61
N PHE A 118 -14.98 -11.11 0.68
CA PHE A 118 -14.62 -9.69 0.65
C PHE A 118 -15.12 -8.99 -0.62
N SER A 119 -16.00 -9.64 -1.39
CA SER A 119 -16.50 -9.13 -2.66
C SER A 119 -17.23 -7.79 -2.53
N GLU A 120 -17.88 -7.54 -1.38
CA GLU A 120 -18.55 -6.29 -1.06
C GLU A 120 -17.76 -5.38 -0.10
N SER A 121 -16.56 -5.79 0.30
CA SER A 121 -15.72 -5.03 1.22
C SER A 121 -15.09 -3.82 0.54
N ASP A 122 -14.90 -2.74 1.30
CA ASP A 122 -14.16 -1.57 0.85
C ASP A 122 -13.27 -1.04 1.97
N ILE A 123 -12.16 -0.41 1.60
CA ILE A 123 -11.25 0.28 2.49
C ILE A 123 -10.92 1.63 1.90
N LYS A 124 -11.12 2.69 2.69
CA LYS A 124 -10.67 4.03 2.34
C LYS A 124 -9.57 4.47 3.28
N VAL A 125 -8.46 4.92 2.71
CA VAL A 125 -7.31 5.44 3.45
C VAL A 125 -7.26 6.94 3.28
N ASP A 126 -7.20 7.67 4.40
CA ASP A 126 -6.97 9.10 4.41
C ASP A 126 -5.61 9.44 5.06
N LEU A 127 -4.75 10.06 4.26
CA LEU A 127 -3.42 10.51 4.69
C LEU A 127 -3.41 12.00 5.05
N THR A 128 -4.49 12.76 4.86
CA THR A 128 -4.50 14.23 4.94
C THR A 128 -3.93 14.75 6.27
N GLU A 129 -4.39 14.23 7.41
CA GLU A 129 -3.88 14.63 8.72
C GLU A 129 -2.46 14.08 9.00
N GLY A 130 -2.15 12.88 8.49
CA GLY A 130 -0.87 12.20 8.72
C GLY A 130 0.25 12.62 7.76
N LEU A 131 -0.06 13.36 6.70
CA LEU A 131 0.87 13.69 5.62
C LEU A 131 2.12 14.44 6.11
N PRO A 132 2.05 15.41 7.04
CA PRO A 132 3.24 16.08 7.54
C PRO A 132 4.23 15.14 8.25
N GLU A 133 3.72 14.26 9.11
CA GLU A 133 4.54 13.27 9.81
C GLU A 133 5.08 12.22 8.85
N PHE A 134 4.27 11.76 7.91
CA PHE A 134 4.68 10.84 6.86
C PHE A 134 5.81 11.40 5.99
N LYS A 135 5.72 12.68 5.57
CA LYS A 135 6.79 13.37 4.83
C LYS A 135 8.10 13.39 5.62
N LYS A 136 8.03 13.72 6.91
CA LYS A 136 9.20 13.70 7.81
C LYS A 136 9.81 12.29 7.88
N ASN A 137 8.96 11.27 7.98
CA ASN A 137 9.41 9.87 8.08
C ASN A 137 10.08 9.36 6.81
N ILE A 138 9.56 9.70 5.61
CA ILE A 138 10.19 9.34 4.33
C ILE A 138 11.59 9.95 4.23
N GLN A 139 11.76 11.21 4.64
CA GLN A 139 13.06 11.90 4.59
C GLN A 139 14.11 11.27 5.51
N MET A 140 13.69 10.61 6.59
CA MET A 140 14.57 9.93 7.52
C MET A 140 14.94 8.51 7.07
N TYR A 141 14.28 7.97 6.05
CA TYR A 141 14.50 6.60 5.61
C TYR A 141 15.76 6.51 4.74
N PRO A 142 16.79 5.74 5.14
CA PRO A 142 17.99 5.59 4.32
C PRO A 142 17.65 4.77 3.06
N LEU A 143 17.72 5.40 1.90
CA LEU A 143 17.60 4.69 0.63
C LEU A 143 18.87 3.86 0.42
N LYS A 144 18.77 2.54 0.57
CA LYS A 144 19.84 1.62 0.17
C LYS A 144 19.82 1.48 -1.36
N LEU A 145 20.48 2.42 -2.03
CA LEU A 145 20.64 2.44 -3.48
C LEU A 145 21.60 1.32 -3.91
N THR A 146 21.06 0.19 -4.35
CA THR A 146 21.83 -0.80 -5.13
C THR A 146 21.28 -0.79 -6.55
N VAL A 147 21.75 0.15 -7.38
CA VAL A 147 21.46 0.14 -8.81
C VAL A 147 22.64 -0.55 -9.51
N GLY A 148 22.60 -1.88 -9.53
CA GLY A 148 23.58 -2.68 -10.26
C GLY A 148 23.18 -2.82 -11.73
N ARG A 149 24.00 -2.32 -12.65
CA ARG A 149 23.95 -2.77 -14.05
C ARG A 149 24.40 -4.23 -14.06
N GLY A 150 23.45 -5.16 -14.14
CA GLY A 150 23.73 -6.56 -14.45
C GLY A 150 24.37 -6.65 -15.84
N LYS A 151 25.70 -6.58 -15.92
CA LYS A 151 26.41 -7.29 -16.99
C LYS A 151 26.45 -8.75 -16.55
N SER A 152 25.81 -9.60 -17.35
CA SER A 152 25.68 -11.07 -17.23
C SER A 152 24.86 -11.62 -16.05
N GLY A 153 23.65 -12.10 -16.36
CA GLY A 153 23.13 -13.41 -15.95
C GLY A 153 22.68 -13.61 -14.50
N PHE A 154 21.35 -13.68 -14.34
CA PHE A 154 20.59 -14.35 -13.27
C PHE A 154 20.65 -13.81 -11.83
N GLY A 155 19.46 -13.42 -11.34
CA GLY A 155 19.06 -13.48 -9.93
C GLY A 155 18.96 -12.14 -9.22
N LEU A 156 17.76 -11.54 -9.22
CA LEU A 156 17.40 -10.49 -8.26
C LEU A 156 16.73 -11.17 -7.05
N ILE A 157 17.25 -10.91 -5.85
CA ILE A 157 16.58 -11.13 -4.56
C ILE A 157 15.79 -9.86 -4.22
#